data_AF-A0A838TLM0-F1
#
_entry.id   AF-A0A838TLM0-F1
#
_cell.length_a   1.000
_cell.length_b   1.000
_cell.length_c   1.000
_cell.angle_alpha   90.00
_cell.angle_beta   90.00
_cell.angle_gamma   90.00
#
_symmetry.space_group_name_H-M   'P 1'
#
loop_
_entity.id
_entity.type
_entity.pdbx_description
1 polymer ?
#
loop_
_entity_poly.entity_id
_entity_poly.type
_entity_poly.pdbx_seq_one_letter_code
_entity_poly.pdbx_strand_id
1 'polypeptide(L)' 'MQPASIDKQINNYLPQVTVNQKKAVLTVVKTFAEQDENEYSEEFKKELDSRYDEYINGGKLVSEQQAKKRIKKIINGKSK' A
#
# COMPACT_ATOMS: atom_id res chain seq x y z
N MET A 1 11.22 9.58 21.98
CA MET A 1 11.54 10.94 21.49
C MET A 1 10.25 11.73 21.40
N GLN A 2 10.18 12.94 21.95
CA GLN A 2 8.95 13.75 21.84
C GLN A 2 8.81 14.31 20.40
N PRO A 3 7.61 14.26 19.79
CA PRO A 3 7.37 14.72 18.42
C PRO A 3 7.80 16.18 18.17
N ALA A 4 7.61 17.05 19.18
CA ALA A 4 8.07 18.44 19.18
C ALA A 4 9.59 18.61 18.91
N SER A 5 10.40 17.56 19.16
CA SER A 5 11.84 17.57 18.90
C SER A 5 12.21 17.27 17.45
N ILE A 6 11.38 16.53 16.70
CA ILE A 6 11.67 16.12 15.32
C ILE A 6 11.23 17.23 14.36
N ASP A 7 10.03 17.80 14.56
CA ASP A 7 9.55 18.91 13.73
C ASP A 7 10.50 20.11 13.77
N LYS A 8 11.05 20.40 14.95
CA LYS A 8 12.06 21.45 15.12
C LYS A 8 13.35 21.15 14.35
N GLN A 9 13.82 19.91 14.36
CA GLN A 9 15.01 19.50 13.61
C GLN A 9 14.77 19.59 12.10
N ILE A 10 13.62 19.12 11.61
CA ILE A 10 13.23 19.22 10.20
C ILE A 10 13.22 20.69 9.76
N ASN A 11 12.53 21.55 10.52
CA ASN A 11 12.44 22.98 10.22
C ASN A 11 13.79 23.71 10.26
N ASN A 12 14.77 23.22 11.02
CA ASN A 12 16.12 23.77 11.03
C ASN A 12 16.92 23.43 9.76
N TYR A 13 16.69 22.25 9.17
CA TYR A 13 17.43 21.81 7.98
C TYR A 13 16.76 22.18 6.66
N LEU A 14 15.42 22.27 6.61
CA LEU A 14 14.68 22.63 5.39
C LEU A 14 15.16 23.95 4.73
N PRO A 15 15.51 25.03 5.45
CA PRO A 15 16.04 26.24 4.83
C PRO A 15 17.40 26.06 4.16
N GLN A 16 18.20 25.08 4.61
CA GLN A 16 19.59 24.88 4.19
C GLN A 16 19.72 24.09 2.89
N VAL A 17 18.63 23.48 2.41
CA VAL A 17 18.63 22.69 1.17
C VAL A 17 18.15 23.49 -0.04
N THR A 18 18.64 23.10 -1.22
CA THR A 18 18.29 23.73 -2.50
C THR A 18 16.83 23.47 -2.89
N VAL A 19 16.29 24.27 -3.82
CA VAL A 19 14.93 24.09 -4.34
C VAL A 19 14.71 22.70 -4.93
N ASN A 20 15.69 22.13 -5.64
CA ASN A 20 15.58 20.79 -6.21
C ASN A 20 15.51 19.70 -5.13
N GLN A 21 16.30 19.84 -4.06
CA GLN A 21 16.23 18.93 -2.91
C GLN A 21 14.90 19.06 -2.15
N LYS A 22 14.37 20.28 -2.00
CA LYS A 22 13.03 20.50 -1.41
C LYS A 22 11.94 19.78 -2.19
N LYS A 23 12.01 19.76 -3.53
CA LYS A 23 11.07 19.01 -4.36
C LYS A 23 11.14 17.50 -4.08
N ALA A 24 12.34 16.94 -3.97
CA ALA A 24 12.51 15.53 -3.64
C ALA A 24 11.95 15.19 -2.25
N VAL A 25 12.24 16.03 -1.24
CA VAL A 25 11.67 15.89 0.11
C VAL A 25 10.15 15.97 0.08
N LEU A 26 9.58 16.94 -0.64
CA LEU A 26 8.14 17.10 -0.77
C LEU A 26 7.48 15.87 -1.42
N THR A 27 8.10 15.28 -2.44
CA THR A 27 7.60 14.04 -3.06
C THR A 27 7.50 12.92 -2.03
N VAL A 28 8.55 12.69 -1.24
CA VAL A 28 8.56 11.64 -0.22
C VAL A 28 7.54 11.91 0.88
N VAL A 29 7.46 13.15 1.37
CA VAL A 29 6.48 13.55 2.39
C VAL A 29 5.04 13.38 1.89
N LYS A 30 4.76 13.76 0.64
CA LYS A 30 3.45 13.51 0.01
C LYS A 30 3.15 12.02 -0.06
N THR A 31 4.12 11.20 -0.47
CA THR A 31 3.93 9.74 -0.47
C THR A 31 3.54 9.22 0.90
N PHE A 32 4.14 9.70 2.00
CA PHE A 32 3.75 9.26 3.34
C PHE A 32 2.44 9.87 3.85
N ALA A 33 2.13 11.11 3.49
CA ALA A 33 0.91 11.79 3.94
C ALA A 33 -0.33 11.34 3.15
N GLU A 34 -0.14 10.91 1.91
CA GLU A 34 -1.19 10.44 0.99
C GLU A 34 -1.24 8.90 0.92
N GLN A 35 -0.20 8.19 1.39
CA GLN A 35 -0.36 6.81 1.82
C GLN A 35 -1.22 6.82 3.07
N ASP A 36 -2.52 6.62 2.89
CA ASP A 36 -3.26 5.86 3.88
C ASP A 36 -2.41 4.62 4.18
N GLU A 37 -2.16 4.34 5.46
CA GLU A 37 -1.58 3.05 5.84
C GLU A 37 -2.28 2.00 4.99
N ASN A 38 -1.51 1.19 4.25
CA ASN A 38 -2.04 0.13 3.39
C ASN A 38 -2.70 -0.97 4.24
N GLU A 39 -3.51 -0.60 5.23
CA GLU A 39 -4.49 -1.45 5.85
C GLU A 39 -5.49 -1.82 4.77
N TYR A 40 -5.32 -3.03 4.28
CA TYR A 40 -6.40 -3.78 3.68
C TYR A 40 -7.67 -3.56 4.51
N SER A 41 -8.80 -3.32 3.85
CA SER A 41 -10.07 -3.19 4.56
C SER A 41 -10.29 -4.42 5.45
N GLU A 42 -10.94 -4.25 6.60
CA GLU A 42 -11.27 -5.36 7.51
C GLU A 42 -12.01 -6.50 6.79
N GLU A 43 -12.81 -6.15 5.77
CA GLU A 43 -13.49 -7.10 4.89
C GLU A 43 -12.50 -7.91 4.04
N PHE A 44 -11.47 -7.26 3.49
CA PHE A 44 -10.44 -7.95 2.71
C PHE A 44 -9.56 -8.82 3.61
N LYS A 45 -9.19 -8.34 4.81
CA LYS A 45 -8.47 -9.14 5.82
C LYS A 45 -9.26 -10.42 6.16
N LYS A 46 -10.56 -10.31 6.46
CA LYS A 46 -11.45 -11.45 6.73
C LYS A 46 -11.55 -12.44 5.57
N GLU A 47 -11.62 -11.94 4.33
CA GLU A 47 -11.63 -12.80 3.14
C GLU A 47 -10.32 -13.57 3.00
N LEU A 48 -9.17 -12.95 3.29
CA LEU A 48 -7.88 -13.63 3.28
C LEU A 48 -7.81 -14.73 4.35
N ASP A 49 -8.25 -14.44 5.58
CA ASP A 49 -8.31 -15.42 6.66
C ASP A 49 -9.21 -16.60 6.29
N SER A 50 -10.42 -16.33 5.78
CA SER A 50 -11.35 -17.37 5.35
C SER A 50 -10.78 -18.26 4.25
N ARG A 51 -10.06 -17.69 3.27
CA ARG A 51 -9.43 -18.47 2.19
C ARG A 51 -8.25 -19.28 2.67
N TYR A 52 -7.49 -18.75 3.61
CA TYR A 52 -6.39 -19.47 4.22
C TYR A 52 -6.92 -20.67 5.02
N ASP A 53 -7.97 -20.46 5.82
CA ASP A 53 -8.66 -21.52 6.56
C ASP A 53 -9.23 -22.59 5.64
N GLU A 54 -9.87 -22.20 4.53
CA GLU A 54 -10.35 -23.15 3.52
C GLU A 54 -9.18 -24.00 2.97
N TYR A 55 -8.06 -23.36 2.62
CA TYR A 55 -6.90 -24.04 2.05
C TYR A 55 -6.27 -25.06 3.01
N ILE A 56 -6.03 -24.68 4.27
CA ILE A 56 -5.43 -25.60 5.27
C ILE A 56 -6.35 -26.78 5.60
N ASN A 57 -7.67 -26.60 5.46
CA ASN A 57 -8.67 -27.64 5.67
C ASN A 57 -8.95 -28.50 4.42
N GLY A 58 -8.11 -28.41 3.38
CA GLY A 58 -8.21 -29.26 2.19
C GLY A 58 -8.97 -28.63 1.01
N GLY A 59 -9.19 -27.32 1.06
CA GLY A 59 -9.72 -26.52 -0.04
C GLY A 59 -8.90 -26.67 -1.32
N LYS A 60 -9.58 -26.72 -2.47
CA LYS A 60 -8.93 -26.92 -3.76
C LYS A 60 -8.42 -25.59 -4.31
N LEU A 61 -7.10 -25.48 -4.45
CA LEU A 61 -6.51 -24.41 -5.24
C LEU A 61 -6.98 -24.50 -6.70
N VAL A 62 -7.19 -23.33 -7.30
CA VAL A 62 -7.47 -23.25 -8.72
C VAL A 62 -6.20 -23.53 -9.51
N SER A 63 -6.36 -24.17 -10.67
CA SER A 63 -5.25 -24.35 -11.60
C SER A 63 -4.74 -23.01 -12.12
N GLU A 64 -3.48 -22.98 -12.56
CA GLU A 64 -2.87 -21.81 -13.20
C GLU A 64 -3.71 -21.28 -14.38
N GLN A 65 -4.29 -22.17 -15.19
CA GLN A 65 -5.16 -21.81 -16.31
C GLN A 65 -6.43 -21.08 -15.84
N GLN A 66 -7.05 -21.57 -14.76
CA GLN A 66 -8.22 -20.94 -14.17
C GLN A 66 -7.86 -19.59 -13.53
N ALA A 67 -6.73 -19.50 -12.84
CA ALA A 67 -6.22 -18.24 -12.29
C ALA A 67 -5.98 -17.19 -13.40
N LYS A 68 -5.29 -17.56 -14.48
CA LYS A 68 -5.07 -16.72 -15.67
C LYS A 68 -6.39 -16.22 -16.27
N LYS A 69 -7.40 -17.09 -16.39
CA LYS A 69 -8.73 -16.72 -16.90
C LYS A 69 -9.43 -15.70 -15.99
N ARG A 70 -9.36 -15.90 -14.66
CA ARG A 70 -9.93 -14.97 -13.66
C ARG A 70 -9.25 -13.60 -13.72
N ILE A 71 -7.91 -13.57 -13.72
CA ILE A 71 -7.12 -12.34 -13.80
C ILE A 71 -7.44 -11.57 -15.09
N LYS A 72 -7.48 -12.26 -16.24
CA LYS A 72 -7.81 -11.63 -17.52
C LYS A 72 -9.22 -11.01 -17.52
N LYS A 73 -10.20 -11.65 -16.87
CA LYS A 73 -11.56 -11.11 -16.74
C LYS A 73 -11.59 -9.83 -15.89
N ILE A 74 -10.80 -9.78 -14.81
CA ILE A 74 -10.69 -8.59 -13.95
C ILE A 74 -10.03 -7.44 -14.71
N ILE A 75 -8.93 -7.71 -15.41
CA ILE A 75 -8.20 -6.69 -16.18
C ILE A 75 -9.10 -6.14 -17.31
N ASN A 76 -9.73 -7.03 -18.09
CA ASN A 76 -10.54 -6.60 -19.23
C ASN A 76 -11.90 -6.01 -18.81
N GLY A 77 -12.42 -6.37 -17.63
CA GLY A 77 -13.67 -5.85 -17.09
C GLY A 77 -13.54 -4.45 -16.48
N LYS A 78 -12.32 -4.01 -16.15
CA LYS A 78 -12.01 -2.67 -15.66
C LYS A 78 -11.77 -1.63 -16.78
N SER A 79 -11.80 -2.04 -18.05
CA SER A 79 -11.64 -1.15 -19.23
C SER A 79 -12.98 -0.65 -19.80
N LYS A 80 -14.04 -0.57 -19.00
CA LYS A 80 -15.32 0.07 -19.37
C LYS A 80 -15.67 1.17 -18.41
#